data_AF-W2HQT9-F1
#
_entry.id   AF-W2HQT9-F1
#
_cell.length_a   1.000
_cell.length_b   1.000
_cell.length_c   1.000
_cell.angle_alpha   90.00
_cell.angle_beta   90.00
_cell.angle_gamma   90.00
#
_symmetry.space_group_name_H-M   'P 1'
#
loop_
_entity.id
_entity.type
_entity.pdbx_description
1 polymer ?
#
loop_
_entity_poly.entity_id
_entity_poly.type
_entity_poly.pdbx_seq_one_letter_code
_entity_poly.pdbx_strand_id
1 'polypeptide(L)'
;MESADVAWSSLCGSIAVSVYEFVGLHYKEVLVAAACVLVWTVTEPVRSVATRLLATAGYFVYKWADLTQECLRRYRRYVWSAAVQEQPLLKKWWKIFEAVPATPMVVLEAHEEHLDGLGRLLYKWIDAFHAYWCVFLPETMRNGCHGIAKYWNGLCVEWKRTMSR
;
A
#
# COMPACT_ATOMS: atom_id res chain seq x y z
N MET A 1 27.69 -63.34 -25.33
CA MET A 1 26.63 -62.31 -25.43
C MET A 1 25.32 -62.81 -24.80
N GLU A 2 24.88 -64.05 -25.02
CA GLU A 2 23.61 -64.60 -24.45
C GLU A 2 23.41 -64.47 -22.93
N SER A 3 24.45 -64.58 -22.10
CA SER A 3 24.29 -64.51 -20.63
C SER A 3 23.85 -63.13 -20.12
N ALA A 4 24.16 -62.05 -20.83
CA ALA A 4 23.78 -60.69 -20.42
C ALA A 4 22.31 -60.40 -20.75
N ASP A 5 21.81 -60.92 -21.87
CA ASP A 5 20.45 -60.71 -22.34
C ASP A 5 19.41 -61.46 -21.47
N VAL A 6 19.77 -62.64 -20.96
CA VAL A 6 18.94 -63.42 -20.04
C VAL A 6 18.87 -62.76 -18.65
N ALA A 7 19.98 -62.20 -18.17
CA ALA A 7 20.00 -61.46 -16.90
C ALA A 7 19.19 -60.16 -16.98
N TRP A 8 19.29 -59.44 -18.11
CA TRP A 8 18.53 -58.22 -18.36
C TRP A 8 17.02 -58.48 -18.43
N SER A 9 16.59 -59.51 -19.16
CA SER A 9 15.17 -59.88 -19.26
C SER A 9 14.57 -60.36 -17.93
N SER A 10 15.34 -61.11 -17.12
CA SER A 10 14.92 -61.52 -15.78
C SER A 10 14.77 -60.32 -14.83
N LEU A 11 15.71 -59.37 -14.87
CA LEU A 11 15.63 -58.14 -14.06
C LEU A 11 14.42 -57.28 -14.48
N CYS A 12 14.18 -57.10 -15.78
CA CYS A 12 12.99 -56.41 -16.28
C CYS A 12 11.69 -57.10 -15.84
N GLY A 13 11.64 -58.43 -15.85
CA GLY A 13 10.49 -59.21 -15.37
C GLY A 13 10.22 -59.03 -13.88
N SER A 14 11.25 -59.12 -13.03
CA SER A 14 11.11 -58.92 -11.58
C SER A 14 10.72 -57.49 -11.21
N ILE A 15 11.26 -56.49 -11.93
CA ILE A 15 10.86 -55.09 -11.78
C ILE A 15 9.39 -54.89 -12.18
N ALA A 16 8.95 -55.48 -13.30
CA ALA A 16 7.58 -55.35 -13.78
C ALA A 16 6.56 -55.95 -12.80
N VAL A 17 6.86 -57.12 -12.20
CA VAL A 17 6.00 -57.75 -11.19
C VAL A 17 5.95 -56.92 -9.90
N SER A 18 7.10 -56.42 -9.44
CA SER A 18 7.18 -55.56 -8.24
C SER A 18 6.41 -54.24 -8.42
N VAL A 19 6.51 -53.62 -9.60
CA VAL A 19 5.74 -52.43 -9.95
C VAL A 19 4.24 -52.73 -10.00
N TYR A 20 3.84 -53.88 -10.54
CA TYR A 20 2.42 -54.27 -10.61
C TYR A 20 1.82 -54.53 -9.23
N GLU A 21 2.53 -55.23 -8.33
CA GLU A 21 2.06 -55.44 -6.96
C GLU A 21 2.01 -54.14 -6.15
N PHE A 22 3.01 -53.27 -6.32
CA PHE A 22 3.03 -51.96 -5.67
C PHE A 22 1.87 -51.06 -6.14
N VAL A 23 1.63 -51.01 -7.46
CA VAL A 23 0.50 -50.28 -8.04
C VAL A 23 -0.83 -50.90 -7.63
N GLY A 24 -0.93 -52.23 -7.50
CA GLY A 24 -2.12 -52.91 -7.01
C GLY A 24 -2.45 -52.61 -5.54
N LEU A 25 -1.45 -52.61 -4.66
CA LEU A 25 -1.61 -52.30 -3.24
C LEU A 25 -1.91 -50.81 -2.98
N HIS A 26 -1.25 -49.92 -3.72
CA HIS A 26 -1.34 -48.46 -3.52
C HIS A 26 -2.14 -47.75 -4.63
N TYR A 27 -3.00 -48.47 -5.36
CA TYR A 27 -3.67 -47.93 -6.57
C TYR A 27 -4.43 -46.62 -6.28
N LYS A 28 -5.06 -46.49 -5.11
CA LYS A 28 -5.77 -45.27 -4.71
C LYS A 28 -4.82 -44.09 -4.54
N GLU A 29 -3.67 -44.31 -3.90
CA GLU A 29 -2.65 -43.29 -3.67
C GLU A 29 -1.99 -42.86 -4.99
N VAL A 30 -1.71 -43.83 -5.87
CA VAL A 30 -1.18 -43.58 -7.22
C VAL A 30 -2.18 -42.80 -8.07
N LEU A 31 -3.47 -43.13 -7.99
CA LEU A 31 -4.53 -42.44 -8.74
C LEU A 31 -4.74 -41.01 -8.22
N VAL A 32 -4.73 -40.81 -6.89
CA VAL A 32 -4.74 -39.46 -6.29
C VAL A 32 -3.51 -38.67 -6.71
N ALA A 33 -2.31 -39.26 -6.65
CA ALA A 33 -1.08 -38.59 -7.09
C ALA A 33 -1.13 -38.21 -8.57
N ALA A 34 -1.59 -39.12 -9.44
CA ALA A 34 -1.77 -38.85 -10.86
C ALA A 34 -2.78 -37.72 -11.10
N ALA A 35 -3.91 -37.73 -10.39
CA ALA A 35 -4.89 -36.65 -10.44
C ALA A 35 -4.30 -35.31 -9.98
N CYS A 36 -3.49 -35.30 -8.91
CA CYS A 36 -2.79 -34.10 -8.45
C CYS A 36 -1.80 -33.57 -9.49
N VAL A 37 -1.04 -34.43 -10.18
CA VAL A 37 -0.13 -34.03 -11.26
C VAL A 37 -0.89 -33.48 -12.46
N LEU A 38 -2.01 -34.10 -12.84
CA LEU A 38 -2.88 -33.60 -13.91
C LEU A 38 -3.46 -32.24 -13.53
N VAL A 39 -3.97 -32.06 -12.32
CA VAL A 39 -4.45 -30.75 -11.83
C VAL A 39 -3.31 -29.73 -11.82
N TRP A 40 -2.11 -30.13 -11.40
CA TRP A 40 -0.94 -29.25 -11.33
C TRP A 40 -0.53 -28.71 -12.70
N THR A 41 -0.50 -29.58 -13.71
CA THR A 41 -0.14 -29.26 -15.09
C THR A 41 -1.24 -28.46 -15.79
N VAL A 42 -2.51 -28.81 -15.58
CA VAL A 42 -3.66 -28.04 -16.10
C VAL A 42 -3.72 -26.64 -15.50
N THR A 43 -3.37 -26.48 -14.22
CA THR A 43 -3.33 -25.17 -13.54
C THR A 43 -2.02 -24.41 -13.74
N GLU A 44 -1.03 -24.98 -14.43
CA GLU A 44 0.25 -24.34 -14.72
C GLU A 44 0.15 -22.98 -15.44
N PRO A 45 -0.65 -22.83 -16.51
CA PRO A 45 -0.85 -21.51 -17.13
C PRO A 45 -1.49 -20.51 -16.16
N VAL A 46 -2.44 -20.96 -15.34
CA VAL A 46 -3.10 -20.11 -14.33
C VAL A 46 -2.10 -19.67 -13.26
N ARG A 47 -1.24 -20.59 -12.79
CA ARG A 47 -0.21 -20.31 -11.79
C ARG A 47 0.85 -19.35 -12.32
N SER A 48 1.23 -19.50 -13.60
CA SER A 48 2.16 -18.57 -14.27
C SER A 48 1.57 -17.16 -14.37
N VAL A 49 0.32 -17.03 -14.80
CA VAL A 49 -0.35 -15.72 -14.86
C VAL A 49 -0.53 -15.13 -13.46
N ALA A 50 -1.00 -15.93 -12.49
CA ALA A 50 -1.20 -15.49 -11.11
C ALA A 50 0.11 -15.01 -10.47
N THR A 51 1.22 -15.74 -10.63
CA THR A 51 2.52 -15.33 -10.09
C THR A 51 3.04 -14.06 -10.74
N ARG A 52 2.84 -13.87 -12.05
CA ARG A 52 3.19 -12.62 -12.74
C ARG A 52 2.36 -11.43 -12.25
N LEU A 53 1.06 -11.62 -12.04
CA LEU A 53 0.17 -10.60 -11.49
C LEU A 53 0.56 -10.25 -10.06
N LEU A 54 0.83 -11.25 -9.22
CA LEU A 54 1.31 -11.06 -7.85
C LEU A 54 2.67 -10.35 -7.82
N ALA A 55 3.60 -10.69 -8.72
CA ALA A 55 4.87 -10.01 -8.83
C ALA A 55 4.71 -8.54 -9.23
N THR A 56 3.83 -8.25 -10.19
CA THR A 56 3.55 -6.88 -10.65
C THR A 56 2.87 -6.06 -9.54
N ALA A 57 1.87 -6.65 -8.88
CA ALA A 57 1.19 -6.03 -7.75
C ALA A 57 2.14 -5.83 -6.56
N GLY A 58 2.98 -6.81 -6.27
CA GLY A 58 4.01 -6.73 -5.22
C GLY A 58 5.03 -5.63 -5.50
N TYR A 59 5.54 -5.54 -6.74
CA TYR A 59 6.42 -4.47 -7.17
C TYR A 59 5.76 -3.10 -7.02
N PHE A 60 4.50 -2.98 -7.44
CA PHE A 60 3.72 -1.76 -7.29
C PHE A 60 3.61 -1.37 -5.80
N VAL A 61 3.14 -2.27 -4.94
CA VAL A 61 3.00 -2.01 -3.49
C VAL A 61 4.34 -1.65 -2.87
N TYR A 62 5.41 -2.37 -3.19
CA TYR A 62 6.74 -2.11 -2.67
C TYR A 62 7.25 -0.72 -3.07
N LYS A 63 7.09 -0.36 -4.34
CA LYS A 63 7.46 0.96 -4.87
C LYS A 63 6.75 2.09 -4.11
N TRP A 64 5.43 2.00 -3.94
CA TRP A 64 4.67 3.00 -3.20
C TRP A 64 4.98 3.02 -1.70
N ALA A 65 5.26 1.86 -1.11
CA ALA A 65 5.67 1.76 0.28
C ALA A 65 7.02 2.44 0.52
N ASP A 66 7.99 2.26 -0.38
CA ASP A 66 9.31 2.90 -0.29
C ASP A 66 9.21 4.43 -0.39
N LEU A 67 8.45 4.94 -1.37
CA LEU A 67 8.15 6.38 -1.48
C LEU A 67 7.48 6.92 -0.23
N THR A 68 6.48 6.19 0.31
CA THR A 68 5.78 6.57 1.54
C THR A 68 6.72 6.60 2.73
N GLN A 69 7.63 5.63 2.83
CA GLN A 69 8.62 5.56 3.89
C GLN A 69 9.60 6.74 3.83
N GLU A 70 10.05 7.13 2.64
CA GLU A 70 10.92 8.29 2.46
C GLU A 70 10.18 9.60 2.78
N CYS A 71 8.91 9.73 2.38
CA CYS A 71 8.05 10.84 2.79
C CYS A 71 7.95 10.94 4.32
N LEU A 72 7.65 9.82 5.00
CA LEU A 72 7.53 9.78 6.46
C LEU A 72 8.84 10.13 7.15
N ARG A 73 9.97 9.65 6.62
CA ARG A 73 11.30 9.95 7.17
C ARG A 73 11.61 11.45 7.10
N ARG A 74 11.33 12.09 5.96
CA ARG A 74 11.50 13.55 5.77
C ARG A 74 10.55 14.35 6.65
N TYR A 75 9.28 13.96 6.68
CA TYR A 75 8.26 14.60 7.49
C TYR A 75 8.61 14.54 8.98
N ARG A 76 8.98 13.36 9.49
CA ARG A 76 9.42 13.19 10.88
C ARG A 76 10.62 14.09 11.18
N ARG A 77 11.63 14.10 10.32
CA ARG A 77 12.81 14.97 10.50
C ARG A 77 12.44 16.45 10.54
N TYR A 78 11.50 16.88 9.71
CA TYR A 78 10.99 18.25 9.72
C TYR A 78 10.21 18.59 11.00
N VAL A 79 9.28 17.74 11.41
CA VAL A 79 8.45 17.95 12.62
C VAL A 79 9.29 17.97 13.90
N TRP A 80 10.34 17.14 13.96
CA TRP A 80 11.29 17.11 15.07
C TRP A 80 12.40 18.16 14.99
N SER A 81 12.42 18.99 13.94
CA SER A 81 13.38 20.09 13.83
C SER A 81 13.15 21.15 14.92
N ALA A 82 14.23 21.70 15.46
CA ALA A 82 14.20 22.81 16.40
C ALA A 82 13.37 24.00 15.86
N ALA A 83 13.43 24.25 14.55
CA ALA A 83 12.68 25.31 13.87
C ALA A 83 11.14 25.19 14.00
N VAL A 84 10.63 23.97 14.24
CA VAL A 84 9.20 23.68 14.44
C VAL A 84 8.88 23.55 15.92
N GLN A 85 9.78 22.98 16.73
CA GLN A 85 9.54 22.78 18.16
C GLN A 85 9.53 24.08 18.96
N GLU A 86 10.37 25.05 18.61
CA GLU A 86 10.48 26.34 19.31
C GLU A 86 9.30 27.29 19.04
N GLN A 87 8.37 26.91 18.15
CA GLN A 87 7.23 27.74 17.78
C GLN A 87 6.07 27.60 18.78
N PRO A 88 5.27 28.66 18.99
CA PRO A 88 4.06 28.58 19.80
C PRO A 88 3.07 27.56 19.21
N LEU A 89 2.31 26.88 20.07
CA LEU A 89 1.50 25.69 19.72
C LEU A 89 0.68 25.86 18.43
N LEU A 90 -0.06 26.96 18.26
CA LEU A 90 -0.85 27.22 17.05
C LEU A 90 0.00 27.33 15.78
N LYS A 91 1.11 28.09 15.82
CA LYS A 91 2.03 28.19 14.67
C LYS A 91 2.75 26.88 14.40
N LYS A 92 3.09 26.15 15.46
CA LYS A 92 3.68 24.82 15.36
C LYS A 92 2.73 23.86 14.65
N TRP A 93 1.48 23.76 15.12
CA TRP A 93 0.45 22.95 14.47
C TRP A 93 0.27 23.35 13.02
N TRP A 94 0.16 24.65 12.73
CA TRP A 94 0.04 25.15 11.36
C TRP A 94 1.19 24.68 10.46
N LYS A 95 2.45 24.88 10.88
CA LYS A 95 3.64 24.45 10.12
C LYS A 95 3.72 22.93 9.93
N ILE A 96 3.29 22.15 10.93
CA ILE A 96 3.22 20.69 10.84
C ILE A 96 2.17 20.30 9.79
N PHE A 97 0.98 20.90 9.85
CA PHE A 97 -0.10 20.64 8.90
C PHE A 97 0.25 21.05 7.47
N GLU A 98 0.91 22.19 7.28
CA GLU A 98 1.38 22.67 5.97
C GLU A 98 2.41 21.71 5.34
N ALA A 99 3.26 21.09 6.17
CA ALA A 99 4.27 20.15 5.69
C ALA A 99 3.70 18.77 5.28
N VAL A 100 2.50 18.40 5.73
CA VAL A 100 1.87 17.11 5.40
C VAL A 100 1.64 16.95 3.89
N PRO A 101 1.02 17.90 3.17
CA PRO A 101 0.90 17.84 1.72
C PRO A 101 2.17 18.26 0.97
N ALA A 102 2.97 19.19 1.51
CA ALA A 102 4.17 19.67 0.80
C ALA A 102 5.27 18.60 0.69
N THR A 103 5.49 17.79 1.74
CA THR A 103 6.53 16.76 1.74
C THR A 103 6.36 15.69 0.64
N PRO A 104 5.18 15.06 0.48
CA PRO A 104 4.99 14.07 -0.58
C PRO A 104 5.03 14.68 -1.98
N MET A 105 4.64 15.95 -2.19
CA MET A 105 4.78 16.62 -3.50
C MET A 105 6.24 16.67 -3.94
N VAL A 106 7.15 17.10 -3.05
CA VAL A 106 8.59 17.18 -3.35
C VAL A 106 9.20 15.80 -3.59
N VAL A 107 8.74 14.76 -2.87
CA VAL A 107 9.21 13.39 -3.09
C VAL A 107 8.72 12.86 -4.44
N LEU A 108 7.45 13.08 -4.78
CA LEU A 108 6.87 12.67 -6.07
C LEU A 108 7.57 13.36 -7.25
N GLU A 109 7.92 14.63 -7.10
CA GLU A 109 8.67 15.40 -8.10
C GLU A 109 10.11 14.88 -8.23
N ALA A 110 10.79 14.62 -7.10
CA ALA A 110 12.17 14.12 -7.10
C ALA A 110 12.33 12.72 -7.73
N HIS A 111 11.28 11.91 -7.73
CA HIS A 111 11.26 10.59 -8.36
C HIS A 111 10.65 10.61 -9.78
N GLU A 112 10.35 11.79 -10.33
CA GLU A 112 9.71 12.02 -11.64
C GLU A 112 8.35 11.33 -11.85
N GLU A 113 7.77 10.73 -10.80
CA GLU A 113 6.53 9.94 -10.88
C GLU A 113 5.27 10.77 -11.14
N HIS A 114 5.40 12.09 -11.06
CA HIS A 114 4.34 13.04 -11.41
C HIS A 114 3.94 13.02 -12.90
N LEU A 115 4.72 12.36 -13.78
CA LEU A 115 4.49 12.37 -15.23
C LEU A 115 3.40 11.38 -15.67
N ASP A 116 3.30 10.21 -15.03
CA ASP A 116 2.47 9.11 -15.53
C ASP A 116 1.62 8.39 -14.48
N GLY A 117 0.44 7.94 -14.92
CA GLY A 117 -0.45 7.04 -14.19
C GLY A 117 -0.93 7.56 -12.83
N LEU A 118 -0.74 6.73 -11.79
CA LEU A 118 -1.19 7.02 -10.43
C LEU A 118 -0.42 8.19 -9.80
N GLY A 119 0.87 8.36 -10.09
CA GLY A 119 1.68 9.43 -9.51
C GLY A 119 1.22 10.81 -9.94
N ARG A 120 0.81 10.98 -11.21
CA ARG A 120 0.19 12.22 -11.70
C ARG A 120 -1.15 12.53 -11.01
N LEU A 121 -1.98 11.51 -10.80
CA LEU A 121 -3.26 11.67 -10.11
C LEU A 121 -3.05 12.04 -8.64
N LEU A 122 -2.14 11.34 -7.97
CA LEU A 122 -1.79 11.60 -6.58
C LEU A 122 -1.20 13.01 -6.43
N TYR A 123 -0.29 13.42 -7.31
CA TYR A 123 0.27 14.76 -7.33
C TYR A 123 -0.82 15.83 -7.46
N LYS A 124 -1.73 15.70 -8.45
CA LYS A 124 -2.85 16.64 -8.63
C LYS A 124 -3.79 16.67 -7.44
N TRP A 125 -4.06 15.52 -6.82
CA TRP A 125 -4.93 15.45 -5.65
C TRP A 125 -4.27 16.14 -4.45
N ILE A 126 -2.97 15.91 -4.22
CA ILE A 126 -2.22 16.55 -3.15
C ILE A 126 -2.09 18.06 -3.42
N ASP A 127 -1.85 18.48 -4.65
CA ASP A 127 -1.79 19.88 -5.05
C ASP A 127 -3.12 20.60 -4.81
N ALA A 128 -4.24 19.99 -5.22
CA ALA A 128 -5.58 20.50 -4.95
C ALA A 128 -5.88 20.57 -3.44
N PHE A 129 -5.48 19.55 -2.68
CA PHE A 129 -5.62 19.52 -1.23
C PHE A 129 -4.76 20.60 -0.56
N HIS A 130 -3.53 20.79 -1.02
CA HIS A 130 -2.62 21.83 -0.55
C HIS A 130 -3.21 23.22 -0.81
N ALA A 131 -3.72 23.48 -2.01
CA ALA A 131 -4.37 24.74 -2.36
C ALA A 131 -5.63 24.99 -1.51
N TYR A 132 -6.46 23.96 -1.33
CA TYR A 132 -7.61 24.03 -0.43
C TYR A 132 -7.20 24.40 0.99
N TRP A 133 -6.21 23.69 1.54
CA TRP A 133 -5.80 23.85 2.92
C TRP A 133 -5.10 25.19 3.19
N CYS A 134 -4.22 25.63 2.29
CA CYS A 134 -3.44 26.84 2.47
C CYS A 134 -4.21 28.12 2.15
N VAL A 135 -5.23 28.07 1.29
CA VAL A 135 -5.98 29.26 0.87
C VAL A 135 -7.37 29.30 1.49
N PHE A 136 -8.16 28.23 1.37
CA PHE A 136 -9.56 28.24 1.78
C PHE A 136 -9.76 28.09 3.29
N LEU A 137 -8.98 27.21 3.93
CA LEU A 137 -9.11 26.96 5.37
C LEU A 137 -8.82 28.21 6.23
N PRO A 138 -7.71 28.95 6.04
CA PRO A 138 -7.43 30.13 6.85
C PRO A 138 -8.42 31.26 6.59
N GLU A 139 -8.89 31.42 5.36
CA GLU A 139 -9.93 32.41 5.03
C GLU A 139 -11.26 32.07 5.71
N THR A 140 -11.67 30.81 5.67
CA THR A 140 -12.88 30.33 6.36
C THR A 140 -12.76 30.50 7.87
N MET A 141 -11.60 30.17 8.45
CA MET A 141 -11.34 30.33 9.88
C MET A 141 -11.39 31.81 10.29
N ARG A 142 -10.77 32.71 9.52
CA ARG A 142 -10.79 34.16 9.76
C ARG A 142 -12.22 34.70 9.72
N ASN A 143 -13.00 34.30 8.73
CA ASN A 143 -14.39 34.72 8.60
C ASN A 143 -15.27 34.17 9.72
N GLY A 144 -15.05 32.92 10.14
CA GLY A 144 -15.70 32.32 11.31
C GLY A 144 -15.38 33.05 12.61
N CYS A 145 -14.10 33.33 12.89
CA CYS A 145 -13.68 34.08 14.07
C CYS A 145 -14.32 35.47 14.11
N HIS A 146 -14.39 36.17 12.98
CA HIS A 146 -15.04 37.47 12.90
C HIS A 146 -16.56 37.39 13.15
N GLY A 147 -17.22 36.34 12.64
CA GLY A 147 -18.63 36.06 12.93
C GLY A 147 -18.89 35.78 14.41
N ILE A 148 -18.06 34.93 15.03
CA ILE A 148 -18.14 34.61 16.46
C ILE A 148 -17.90 35.85 17.31
N ALA A 149 -16.92 36.69 16.96
CA ALA A 149 -16.65 37.93 17.68
C ALA A 149 -17.85 38.89 17.64
N LYS A 150 -18.52 39.02 16.48
CA LYS A 150 -19.75 39.81 16.35
C LYS A 150 -20.89 39.24 17.20
N TYR A 151 -21.09 37.93 17.16
CA TYR A 151 -22.12 37.26 17.96
C TYR A 151 -21.86 37.45 19.46
N TRP A 152 -20.62 37.27 19.90
CA TRP A 152 -20.20 37.46 21.29
C TRP A 152 -20.44 38.90 21.77
N ASN A 153 -20.08 39.89 20.96
CA ASN A 153 -20.35 41.29 21.27
C ASN A 153 -21.85 41.57 21.39
N GLY A 154 -22.68 41.02 20.49
CA GLY A 154 -24.13 41.11 20.59
C GLY A 154 -24.68 40.47 21.87
N LEU A 155 -24.16 39.29 22.23
CA LEU A 155 -24.56 38.56 23.44
C LEU A 155 -24.20 39.34 24.72
N CYS A 156 -23.00 39.93 24.79
CA CYS A 156 -22.58 40.74 25.92
C CYS A 156 -23.43 42.01 26.09
N VAL A 157 -23.84 42.64 24.98
CA VAL A 157 -24.72 43.82 25.02
C VAL A 157 -26.11 43.43 25.54
N GLU A 158 -26.68 42.33 25.03
CA GLU A 158 -28.00 41.87 25.47
C GLU A 158 -27.98 41.43 26.93
N TRP A 159 -26.94 40.71 27.37
CA TRP A 159 -26.74 40.34 28.78
C TRP A 159 -26.77 41.57 29.70
N LYS A 160 -26.00 42.62 29.36
CA LYS A 160 -25.99 43.87 30.13
C LYS A 160 -27.37 44.50 30.22
N ARG A 161 -28.15 44.47 29.13
CA ARG A 161 -29.52 44.98 29.08
C ARG A 161 -30.45 44.20 30.01
N THR A 162 -30.33 42.86 30.05
CA THR A 162 -31.12 42.00 30.95
C THR A 162 -30.78 42.23 32.43
N MET A 163 -29.50 42.39 32.77
CA MET A 163 -29.05 42.64 34.15
C MET A 163 -29.43 44.04 34.68
N SER A 164 -29.66 45.00 33.79
CA SER A 164 -30.07 46.38 34.14
C SER A 164 -31.58 46.57 34.33
N ARG A 165 -32.37 45.51 34.12
CA ARG A 165 -33.84 45.50 34.16
C ARG A 165 -34.33 44.85 35.44
#